data_AF-A0A6I9YVE7-F1
#
_entry.id   AF-A0A6I9YVE7-F1
#
_cell.length_a   1.000
_cell.length_b   1.000
_cell.length_c   1.000
_cell.angle_alpha   90.00
_cell.angle_beta   90.00
_cell.angle_gamma   90.00
#
_symmetry.space_group_name_H-M   'P 1'
#
loop_
_entity.id
_entity.type
_entity.pdbx_description
1 polymer ?
#
loop_
_entity_poly.entity_id
_entity_poly.type
_entity_poly.pdbx_seq_one_letter_code
_entity_poly.pdbx_strand_id
1 'polypeptide(L)'
;SEDYRSRFSGECFMDLICPEKCRCEGTFVDCSNQKLTRLPSHLPEYTTDLRLHDNDISILEATGIFKKLPSLRKINLSNNKIKEIREGTFDGAAGVQELMLTGNQLESVHGRMFRGLTGLKMLMLRSNMINCVNNDTFTGLSSVRLLSLYDNRITTITPGAFNTLVSLSTINLLSNPFNCNCHLAWLGKWLRKRRIVSGNPRCQKPFFLKEIPIQDVATQDFTCDGNTENSCHFSPRCPDQCTCVDSVVRCSNKGLRFLPKGVPKDVTEL
;
A
#
# COMPACT_ATOMS: atom_id res chain seq x y z
N SER A 1 15.92 -8.87 23.67
CA SER A 1 16.83 -9.90 24.19
C SER A 1 17.62 -9.29 25.34
N GLU A 2 17.83 -10.04 26.42
CA GLU A 2 18.72 -9.65 27.53
C GLU A 2 20.15 -9.33 27.05
N ASP A 3 20.55 -9.84 25.88
CA ASP A 3 21.84 -9.55 25.23
C ASP A 3 22.06 -8.08 24.83
N TYR A 4 20.99 -7.30 24.63
CA TYR A 4 21.13 -5.87 24.34
C TYR A 4 21.35 -5.06 25.63
N ARG A 5 20.79 -5.53 26.76
CA ARG A 5 20.99 -4.94 28.08
C ARG A 5 22.38 -5.23 28.65
N SER A 6 22.93 -6.43 28.35
CA SER A 6 24.25 -6.83 28.85
C SER A 6 25.43 -6.23 28.08
N ARG A 7 25.24 -5.78 26.83
CA ARG A 7 26.32 -5.16 26.02
C ARG A 7 26.60 -3.69 26.32
N PHE A 8 25.72 -3.00 27.05
CA PHE A 8 25.80 -1.54 27.27
C PHE A 8 25.69 -1.14 28.75
N SER A 9 26.06 -2.03 29.67
CA SER A 9 25.93 -1.87 31.12
C SER A 9 26.84 -0.80 31.77
N GLY A 10 27.43 0.11 31.00
CA GLY A 10 28.39 1.12 31.47
C GLY A 10 28.14 2.56 31.00
N GLU A 11 27.22 2.78 30.08
CA GLU A 11 26.90 4.13 29.60
C GLU A 11 25.44 4.44 29.93
N CYS A 12 25.23 5.45 30.78
CA CYS A 12 23.91 6.00 31.06
C CYS A 12 23.38 6.66 29.78
N PHE A 13 22.79 5.87 28.89
CA PHE A 13 22.26 6.35 27.62
C PHE A 13 21.05 7.25 27.88
N MET A 14 21.14 8.49 27.41
CA MET A 14 20.12 9.54 27.54
C MET A 14 19.31 9.71 26.25
N ASP A 15 18.87 8.61 25.61
CA ASP A 15 17.94 8.65 24.46
C ASP A 15 16.70 7.75 24.66
N LEU A 16 16.32 7.59 25.93
CA LEU A 16 15.37 6.59 26.44
C LEU A 16 13.90 7.04 26.50
N ILE A 17 13.54 8.18 25.92
CA ILE A 17 12.21 8.74 26.16
C ILE A 17 11.17 8.01 25.30
N CYS A 18 10.39 7.16 25.97
CA CYS A 18 9.16 6.64 25.41
C CYS A 18 8.22 7.82 25.10
N PRO A 19 7.59 7.89 23.91
CA PRO A 19 6.69 8.99 23.61
C PRO A 19 5.54 9.05 24.62
N GLU A 20 5.12 10.26 25.01
CA GLU A 20 4.17 10.47 26.12
C GLU A 20 2.86 9.68 26.00
N LYS A 21 2.39 9.48 24.77
CA LYS A 21 1.15 8.73 24.49
C LYS A 21 1.39 7.24 24.29
N CYS A 22 2.62 6.76 24.36
CA CYS A 22 2.97 5.38 24.03
C CYS A 22 3.46 4.64 25.27
N ARG A 23 3.39 3.30 25.20
CA ARG A 23 3.98 2.39 26.15
C ARG A 23 5.16 1.68 25.50
N CYS A 24 6.32 1.71 26.14
CA CYS A 24 7.52 1.06 25.65
C CYS A 24 7.88 -0.09 26.60
N GLU A 25 7.96 -1.31 26.07
CA GLU A 25 8.33 -2.49 26.84
C GLU A 25 9.26 -3.36 25.99
N GLY A 26 10.41 -3.73 26.55
CA GLY A 26 11.47 -4.38 25.79
C GLY A 26 11.88 -3.55 24.57
N THR A 27 11.68 -4.10 23.36
CA THR A 27 11.96 -3.42 22.08
C THR A 27 10.70 -3.04 21.31
N PHE A 28 9.51 -3.20 21.90
CA PHE A 28 8.26 -2.80 21.27
C PHE A 28 7.78 -1.45 21.81
N VAL A 29 7.29 -0.62 20.90
CA VAL A 29 6.68 0.69 21.19
C VAL A 29 5.23 0.64 20.77
N ASP A 30 4.35 0.72 21.75
CA ASP A 30 2.91 0.60 21.60
C ASP A 30 2.22 1.96 21.77
N CYS A 31 1.81 2.52 20.65
CA CYS A 31 1.10 3.80 20.52
C CYS A 31 -0.35 3.58 20.07
N SER A 32 -0.91 2.39 20.26
CA SER A 32 -2.26 2.03 19.80
C SER A 32 -3.37 2.68 20.62
N ASN A 33 -4.49 3.00 19.97
CA ASN A 33 -5.67 3.58 20.62
C ASN A 33 -5.42 4.89 21.38
N GLN A 34 -4.62 5.79 20.79
CA GLN A 34 -4.17 7.04 21.42
C GLN A 34 -4.72 8.30 20.74
N LYS A 35 -5.66 8.12 19.79
CA LYS A 35 -6.22 9.19 18.95
C LYS A 35 -5.13 10.00 18.24
N LEU A 36 -4.05 9.31 17.84
CA LEU A 36 -2.95 9.94 17.10
C LEU A 36 -3.42 10.28 15.70
N THR A 37 -3.12 11.49 15.26
CA THR A 37 -3.42 11.95 13.90
C THR A 37 -2.17 11.96 13.00
N ARG A 38 -0.99 11.73 13.60
CA ARG A 38 0.32 11.68 12.94
C ARG A 38 1.24 10.71 13.67
N LEU A 39 2.34 10.32 13.03
CA LEU A 39 3.41 9.56 13.66
C LEU A 39 4.01 10.35 14.86
N PRO A 40 4.43 9.67 15.94
CA PRO A 40 5.19 10.30 17.02
C PRO A 40 6.44 11.02 16.49
N SER A 41 6.87 12.11 17.13
CA SER A 41 8.03 12.90 16.69
C SER A 41 9.38 12.24 17.00
N HIS A 42 9.39 11.34 17.98
CA HIS A 42 10.55 10.61 18.45
C HIS A 42 10.14 9.17 18.76
N LEU A 43 11.08 8.25 18.60
CA LEU A 43 10.95 6.82 18.92
C LEU A 43 12.32 6.32 19.38
N PRO A 44 12.41 5.46 20.40
CA PRO A 44 13.68 4.89 20.83
C PRO A 44 14.39 4.11 19.70
N GLU A 45 15.70 4.26 19.55
CA GLU A 45 16.47 3.67 18.44
C GLU A 45 16.43 2.13 18.41
N TYR A 46 16.32 1.50 19.59
CA TYR A 46 16.24 0.05 19.75
C TYR A 46 14.88 -0.55 19.32
N THR A 47 13.91 0.27 18.90
CA THR A 47 12.57 -0.18 18.52
C THR A 47 12.63 -1.20 17.40
N THR A 48 12.14 -2.41 17.65
CA THR A 48 11.98 -3.47 16.64
C THR A 48 10.54 -3.56 16.12
N ASP A 49 9.57 -3.19 16.95
CA ASP A 49 8.14 -3.38 16.70
C ASP A 49 7.38 -2.10 17.06
N LEU A 50 6.88 -1.39 16.05
CA LEU A 50 6.10 -0.16 16.22
C LEU A 50 4.62 -0.43 15.99
N ARG A 51 3.79 -0.23 17.02
CA ARG A 51 2.34 -0.42 16.97
C ARG A 51 1.64 0.92 17.02
N LEU A 52 0.95 1.27 15.95
CA LEU A 52 0.21 2.52 15.75
C LEU A 52 -1.25 2.23 15.32
N HIS A 53 -1.73 1.02 15.54
CA HIS A 53 -3.06 0.60 15.15
C HIS A 53 -4.15 1.27 15.99
N ASP A 54 -5.38 1.32 15.47
CA ASP A 54 -6.54 1.94 16.11
C ASP A 54 -6.31 3.42 16.45
N ASN A 55 -5.86 4.20 15.47
CA ASN A 55 -5.63 5.65 15.60
C ASN A 55 -6.36 6.42 14.49
N ASP A 56 -6.16 7.74 14.43
CA ASP A 56 -6.82 8.64 13.49
C ASP A 56 -5.86 9.17 12.41
N ILE A 57 -4.77 8.45 12.12
CA ILE A 57 -3.77 8.89 11.15
C ILE A 57 -4.36 8.84 9.74
N SER A 58 -4.34 9.97 9.03
CA SER A 58 -4.93 10.11 7.70
C SER A 58 -3.90 10.18 6.57
N ILE A 59 -2.71 10.70 6.87
CA ILE A 59 -1.61 10.87 5.92
C ILE A 59 -0.32 10.42 6.62
N LEU A 60 0.46 9.57 5.95
CA LEU A 60 1.83 9.30 6.37
C LEU A 60 2.77 10.28 5.66
N GLU A 61 3.42 11.14 6.45
CA GLU A 61 4.37 12.14 5.96
C GLU A 61 5.81 11.63 5.97
N ALA A 62 6.62 12.15 5.04
CA ALA A 62 8.06 11.92 4.98
C ALA A 62 8.81 12.69 6.07
N THR A 63 8.68 12.25 7.31
CA THR A 63 9.36 12.84 8.48
C THR A 63 10.82 12.38 8.63
N GLY A 64 11.20 11.28 7.95
CA GLY A 64 12.52 10.67 8.08
C GLY A 64 12.75 9.92 9.39
N ILE A 65 11.71 9.71 10.22
CA ILE A 65 11.84 9.07 11.53
C ILE A 65 12.45 7.66 11.44
N PHE A 66 12.13 6.90 10.39
CA PHE A 66 12.63 5.53 10.23
C PHE A 66 14.12 5.45 9.90
N LYS A 67 14.77 6.56 9.49
CA LYS A 67 16.23 6.60 9.31
C LYS A 67 16.98 6.40 10.62
N LYS A 68 16.32 6.72 11.75
CA LYS A 68 16.88 6.59 13.11
C LYS A 68 16.48 5.28 13.80
N LEU A 69 15.89 4.32 13.07
CA LEU A 69 15.37 3.07 13.63
C LEU A 69 15.96 1.84 12.90
N PRO A 70 17.28 1.60 13.00
CA PRO A 70 17.95 0.53 12.26
C PRO A 70 17.49 -0.88 12.66
N SER A 71 16.98 -1.02 13.88
CA SER A 71 16.46 -2.28 14.43
C SER A 71 15.00 -2.56 14.06
N LEU A 72 14.28 -1.61 13.45
CA LEU A 72 12.86 -1.76 13.15
C LEU A 72 12.60 -2.90 12.17
N ARG A 73 11.66 -3.77 12.50
CA ARG A 73 11.26 -4.95 11.71
C ARG A 73 9.77 -4.95 11.40
N LYS A 74 8.92 -4.42 12.28
CA LYS A 74 7.46 -4.46 12.12
C LYS A 74 6.84 -3.10 12.34
N ILE A 75 5.95 -2.72 11.44
CA ILE A 75 5.12 -1.51 11.55
C ILE A 75 3.66 -1.92 11.42
N ASN A 76 2.88 -1.71 12.47
CA ASN A 76 1.44 -1.94 12.44
C ASN A 76 0.68 -0.60 12.44
N LEU A 77 0.08 -0.27 11.30
CA LEU A 77 -0.75 0.92 11.04
C LEU A 77 -2.21 0.53 10.74
N SER A 78 -2.63 -0.66 11.18
CA SER A 78 -3.98 -1.15 10.92
C SER A 78 -5.05 -0.27 11.57
N ASN A 79 -6.27 -0.27 11.04
CA ASN A 79 -7.42 0.45 11.60
C ASN A 79 -7.12 1.94 11.86
N ASN A 80 -6.56 2.61 10.85
CA ASN A 80 -6.39 4.05 10.84
C ASN A 80 -7.31 4.65 9.76
N LYS A 81 -7.11 5.93 9.43
CA LYS A 81 -7.86 6.64 8.38
C LYS A 81 -6.97 6.96 7.19
N ILE A 82 -5.92 6.17 6.95
CA ILE A 82 -4.85 6.50 6.00
C ILE A 82 -5.43 6.49 4.58
N LYS A 83 -5.39 7.66 3.93
CA LYS A 83 -5.77 7.87 2.53
C LYS A 83 -4.55 8.03 1.63
N GLU A 84 -3.45 8.52 2.18
CA GLU A 84 -2.24 8.85 1.43
C GLU A 84 -0.98 8.44 2.20
N ILE A 85 -0.01 7.89 1.47
CA ILE A 85 1.35 7.64 1.94
C ILE A 85 2.27 8.45 1.05
N ARG A 86 2.97 9.45 1.61
CA ARG A 86 3.87 10.28 0.80
C ARG A 86 5.13 9.51 0.42
N GLU A 87 5.65 9.77 -0.77
CA GLU A 87 6.97 9.28 -1.16
C GLU A 87 8.03 9.70 -0.13
N GLY A 88 8.92 8.78 0.21
CA GLY A 88 9.96 9.01 1.21
C GLY A 88 9.51 8.81 2.66
N THR A 89 8.23 8.47 2.90
CA THR A 89 7.73 8.11 4.24
C THR A 89 8.60 7.04 4.89
N PHE A 90 8.96 5.99 4.16
CA PHE A 90 9.71 4.84 4.67
C PHE A 90 11.20 4.87 4.29
N ASP A 91 11.74 6.02 3.91
CA ASP A 91 13.18 6.12 3.62
C ASP A 91 14.02 5.74 4.85
N GLY A 92 15.03 4.90 4.62
CA GLY A 92 15.87 4.34 5.69
C GLY A 92 15.29 3.11 6.40
N ALA A 93 14.03 2.73 6.12
CA ALA A 93 13.36 1.59 6.74
C ALA A 93 13.71 0.23 6.09
N ALA A 94 14.94 0.05 5.60
CA ALA A 94 15.35 -1.13 4.83
C ALA A 94 15.25 -2.46 5.63
N GLY A 95 15.33 -2.37 6.95
CA GLY A 95 15.21 -3.52 7.85
C GLY A 95 13.77 -4.00 8.09
N VAL A 96 12.75 -3.20 7.72
CA VAL A 96 11.34 -3.54 7.96
C VAL A 96 10.93 -4.73 7.09
N GLN A 97 10.34 -5.74 7.73
CA GLN A 97 9.92 -7.00 7.12
C GLN A 97 8.40 -7.12 7.01
N GLU A 98 7.66 -6.48 7.93
CA GLU A 98 6.20 -6.56 7.99
C GLU A 98 5.59 -5.16 8.08
N LEU A 99 4.74 -4.84 7.11
CA LEU A 99 3.95 -3.61 7.08
C LEU A 99 2.46 -3.98 7.05
N MET A 100 1.74 -3.59 8.10
CA MET A 100 0.30 -3.79 8.20
C MET A 100 -0.45 -2.47 7.99
N LEU A 101 -1.25 -2.41 6.93
CA LEU A 101 -2.12 -1.30 6.55
C LEU A 101 -3.59 -1.74 6.46
N THR A 102 -3.94 -2.84 7.14
CA THR A 102 -5.29 -3.41 7.13
C THR A 102 -6.31 -2.40 7.68
N GLY A 103 -7.49 -2.29 7.06
CA GLY A 103 -8.57 -1.44 7.61
C GLY A 103 -8.24 0.05 7.51
N ASN A 104 -7.76 0.49 6.35
CA ASN A 104 -7.48 1.90 6.06
C ASN A 104 -8.34 2.39 4.88
N GLN A 105 -8.03 3.58 4.35
CA GLN A 105 -8.83 4.27 3.34
C GLN A 105 -8.03 4.50 2.05
N LEU A 106 -7.07 3.63 1.74
CA LEU A 106 -6.24 3.72 0.54
C LEU A 106 -7.10 3.38 -0.69
N GLU A 107 -7.22 4.32 -1.62
CA GLU A 107 -7.91 4.13 -2.90
C GLU A 107 -6.95 3.73 -4.03
N SER A 108 -5.69 4.14 -3.91
CA SER A 108 -4.61 3.81 -4.85
C SER A 108 -3.33 3.47 -4.12
N VAL A 109 -2.48 2.69 -4.78
CA VAL A 109 -1.17 2.29 -4.29
C VAL A 109 -0.16 2.38 -5.43
N HIS A 110 1.02 2.93 -5.13
CA HIS A 110 2.13 3.08 -6.07
C HIS A 110 3.45 2.69 -5.40
N GLY A 111 4.39 2.12 -6.15
CA GLY A 111 5.66 1.63 -5.61
C GLY A 111 6.48 2.71 -4.88
N ARG A 112 6.38 3.98 -5.32
CA ARG A 112 7.01 5.13 -4.65
C ARG A 112 6.54 5.34 -3.20
N MET A 113 5.33 4.91 -2.85
CA MET A 113 4.81 4.97 -1.48
C MET A 113 5.60 4.07 -0.53
N PHE A 114 6.20 2.99 -1.05
CA PHE A 114 6.96 2.00 -0.28
C PHE A 114 8.47 2.09 -0.50
N ARG A 115 8.94 3.16 -1.14
CA ARG A 115 10.37 3.43 -1.31
C ARG A 115 11.06 3.38 0.06
N GLY A 116 12.18 2.66 0.11
CA GLY A 116 12.95 2.43 1.34
C GLY A 116 12.68 1.07 2.00
N LEU A 117 11.56 0.40 1.72
CA LEU A 117 11.19 -0.91 2.28
C LEU A 117 11.78 -2.10 1.50
N THR A 118 13.09 -2.10 1.26
CA THR A 118 13.76 -3.12 0.42
C THR A 118 13.74 -4.53 1.03
N GLY A 119 13.67 -4.64 2.35
CA GLY A 119 13.58 -5.90 3.10
C GLY A 119 12.16 -6.43 3.34
N LEU A 120 11.13 -5.78 2.80
CA LEU A 120 9.73 -6.10 3.09
C LEU A 120 9.36 -7.50 2.60
N LYS A 121 8.86 -8.34 3.51
CA LYS A 121 8.41 -9.71 3.22
C LYS A 121 6.89 -9.85 3.23
N MET A 122 6.21 -9.03 4.03
CA MET A 122 4.78 -9.10 4.26
C MET A 122 4.16 -7.71 4.13
N LEU A 123 3.19 -7.59 3.21
CA LEU A 123 2.41 -6.38 3.01
C LEU A 123 0.91 -6.70 3.14
N MET A 124 0.27 -6.13 4.14
CA MET A 124 -1.17 -6.30 4.38
C MET A 124 -1.92 -5.03 3.96
N LEU A 125 -2.64 -5.08 2.85
CA LEU A 125 -3.51 -4.01 2.34
C LEU A 125 -5.00 -4.41 2.42
N ARG A 126 -5.32 -5.37 3.28
CA ARG A 126 -6.68 -5.88 3.48
C ARG A 126 -7.66 -4.77 3.87
N SER A 127 -8.92 -4.85 3.43
CA SER A 127 -9.99 -3.95 3.88
C SER A 127 -9.61 -2.47 3.65
N ASN A 128 -9.25 -2.16 2.40
CA ASN A 128 -9.01 -0.80 1.90
C ASN A 128 -9.99 -0.52 0.76
N MET A 129 -9.76 0.55 -0.02
CA MET A 129 -10.62 0.96 -1.14
C MET A 129 -9.89 0.88 -2.48
N ILE A 130 -8.85 0.05 -2.59
CA ILE A 130 -8.01 -0.05 -3.78
C ILE A 130 -8.88 -0.54 -4.93
N ASN A 131 -8.96 0.25 -6.01
CA ASN A 131 -9.85 -0.03 -7.14
C ASN A 131 -9.14 -0.66 -8.34
N CYS A 132 -7.82 -0.51 -8.43
CA CYS A 132 -7.03 -0.95 -9.57
C CYS A 132 -5.57 -1.23 -9.15
N VAL A 133 -4.91 -2.15 -9.86
CA VAL A 133 -3.51 -2.54 -9.59
C VAL A 133 -2.78 -2.61 -10.92
N ASN A 134 -1.69 -1.85 -11.06
CA ASN A 134 -0.92 -1.79 -12.29
C ASN A 134 0.56 -2.13 -12.10
N ASN A 135 1.34 -2.00 -13.19
CA ASN A 135 2.77 -2.31 -13.22
C ASN A 135 3.60 -1.48 -12.24
N ASP A 136 3.15 -0.28 -11.90
CA ASP A 136 3.84 0.62 -10.97
C ASP A 136 3.41 0.42 -9.52
N THR A 137 2.29 -0.28 -9.26
CA THR A 137 1.70 -0.40 -7.91
C THR A 137 2.66 -1.01 -6.90
N PHE A 138 3.41 -2.05 -7.27
CA PHE A 138 4.32 -2.77 -6.37
C PHE A 138 5.78 -2.75 -6.83
N THR A 139 6.16 -1.77 -7.65
CA THR A 139 7.55 -1.60 -8.08
C THR A 139 8.49 -1.43 -6.89
N GLY A 140 9.60 -2.16 -6.90
CA GLY A 140 10.62 -2.14 -5.84
C GLY A 140 10.40 -3.13 -4.69
N LEU A 141 9.26 -3.82 -4.64
CA LEU A 141 8.91 -4.78 -3.58
C LEU A 141 9.34 -6.23 -3.90
N SER A 142 10.57 -6.43 -4.37
CA SER A 142 11.07 -7.73 -4.83
C SER A 142 11.18 -8.80 -3.75
N SER A 143 11.32 -8.39 -2.49
CA SER A 143 11.42 -9.27 -1.31
C SER A 143 10.07 -9.78 -0.79
N VAL A 144 8.94 -9.22 -1.25
CA VAL A 144 7.62 -9.53 -0.70
C VAL A 144 7.23 -10.96 -1.05
N ARG A 145 6.88 -11.73 -0.01
CA ARG A 145 6.45 -13.14 -0.09
C ARG A 145 4.95 -13.28 0.10
N LEU A 146 4.38 -12.44 0.96
CA LEU A 146 2.95 -12.41 1.27
C LEU A 146 2.39 -11.02 0.97
N LEU A 147 1.48 -10.95 0.01
CA LEU A 147 0.68 -9.77 -0.30
C LEU A 147 -0.81 -10.05 -0.05
N SER A 148 -1.46 -9.26 0.80
CA SER A 148 -2.91 -9.35 0.97
C SER A 148 -3.60 -8.12 0.39
N LEU A 149 -4.44 -8.35 -0.62
CA LEU A 149 -5.37 -7.39 -1.22
C LEU A 149 -6.84 -7.79 -0.96
N TYR A 150 -7.06 -8.66 0.03
CA TYR A 150 -8.38 -9.13 0.44
C TYR A 150 -9.30 -7.95 0.74
N ASP A 151 -10.58 -8.05 0.35
CA ASP A 151 -11.60 -7.07 0.71
C ASP A 151 -11.20 -5.65 0.27
N ASN A 152 -11.11 -5.47 -1.05
CA ASN A 152 -10.86 -4.19 -1.69
C ASN A 152 -11.90 -3.98 -2.79
N ARG A 153 -11.70 -2.98 -3.65
CA ARG A 153 -12.61 -2.63 -4.76
C ARG A 153 -12.01 -2.94 -6.12
N ILE A 154 -11.07 -3.88 -6.19
CA ILE A 154 -10.30 -4.16 -7.41
C ILE A 154 -11.22 -4.77 -8.46
N THR A 155 -11.36 -4.08 -9.58
CA THR A 155 -12.14 -4.59 -10.73
C THR A 155 -11.24 -5.22 -11.79
N THR A 156 -10.01 -4.72 -11.95
CA THR A 156 -9.03 -5.22 -12.92
C THR A 156 -7.60 -5.06 -12.41
N ILE A 157 -6.68 -5.84 -12.97
CA ILE A 157 -5.24 -5.80 -12.71
C ILE A 157 -4.53 -5.80 -14.05
N THR A 158 -3.62 -4.86 -14.31
CA THR A 158 -2.96 -4.78 -15.62
C THR A 158 -1.91 -5.87 -15.81
N PRO A 159 -1.68 -6.32 -17.07
CA PRO A 159 -0.62 -7.27 -17.38
C PRO A 159 0.76 -6.78 -16.90
N GLY A 160 1.38 -7.59 -16.03
CA GLY A 160 2.72 -7.31 -15.50
C GLY A 160 2.75 -6.69 -14.10
N ALA A 161 1.59 -6.42 -13.50
CA ALA A 161 1.47 -5.82 -12.16
C ALA A 161 2.22 -6.56 -11.05
N PHE A 162 2.44 -7.86 -11.24
CA PHE A 162 3.13 -8.72 -10.28
C PHE A 162 4.55 -9.12 -10.72
N ASN A 163 5.06 -8.61 -11.84
CA ASN A 163 6.37 -9.02 -12.38
C ASN A 163 7.53 -8.65 -11.45
N THR A 164 7.42 -7.55 -10.72
CA THR A 164 8.43 -7.07 -9.78
C THR A 164 8.45 -7.86 -8.47
N LEU A 165 7.36 -8.56 -8.15
CA LEU A 165 7.17 -9.36 -6.93
C LEU A 165 7.81 -10.76 -7.08
N VAL A 166 9.12 -10.80 -7.33
CA VAL A 166 9.83 -12.04 -7.68
C VAL A 166 9.83 -13.10 -6.58
N SER A 167 9.71 -12.70 -5.31
CA SER A 167 9.70 -13.61 -4.14
C SER A 167 8.29 -14.05 -3.72
N LEU A 168 7.25 -13.66 -4.46
CA LEU A 168 5.87 -13.83 -4.04
C LEU A 168 5.44 -15.30 -4.02
N SER A 169 4.96 -15.77 -2.87
CA SER A 169 4.48 -17.13 -2.66
C SER A 169 3.01 -17.21 -2.24
N THR A 170 2.48 -16.14 -1.67
CA THR A 170 1.08 -16.03 -1.25
C THR A 170 0.53 -14.68 -1.65
N ILE A 171 -0.60 -14.69 -2.35
CA ILE A 171 -1.36 -13.49 -2.68
C ILE A 171 -2.82 -13.70 -2.29
N ASN A 172 -3.42 -12.82 -1.50
CA ASN A 172 -4.85 -12.91 -1.23
C ASN A 172 -5.61 -11.89 -2.06
N LEU A 173 -6.36 -12.36 -3.06
CA LEU A 173 -7.17 -11.53 -3.96
C LEU A 173 -8.67 -11.65 -3.69
N LEU A 174 -9.09 -12.46 -2.70
CA LEU A 174 -10.50 -12.73 -2.44
C LEU A 174 -11.26 -11.46 -2.02
N SER A 175 -12.58 -11.49 -2.16
CA SER A 175 -13.46 -10.34 -1.86
C SER A 175 -13.08 -9.09 -2.64
N ASN A 176 -12.95 -9.21 -3.96
CA ASN A 176 -12.80 -8.10 -4.90
C ASN A 176 -13.80 -8.26 -6.06
N PRO A 177 -14.41 -7.16 -6.54
CA PRO A 177 -15.43 -7.20 -7.60
C PRO A 177 -14.81 -7.34 -9.00
N PHE A 178 -14.04 -8.40 -9.24
CA PHE A 178 -13.32 -8.61 -10.50
C PHE A 178 -14.26 -8.63 -11.72
N ASN A 179 -13.90 -7.86 -12.74
CA ASN A 179 -14.52 -7.90 -14.05
C ASN A 179 -13.68 -8.78 -14.99
N CYS A 180 -14.13 -10.00 -15.21
CA CYS A 180 -13.49 -11.00 -16.06
C CYS A 180 -13.78 -10.75 -17.54
N ASN A 181 -13.36 -9.58 -18.01
CA ASN A 181 -13.35 -9.21 -19.43
C ASN A 181 -11.98 -9.53 -20.06
N CYS A 182 -11.80 -9.20 -21.33
CA CYS A 182 -10.55 -9.43 -22.07
C CYS A 182 -9.29 -8.92 -21.37
N HIS A 183 -9.39 -7.82 -20.61
CA HIS A 183 -8.25 -7.20 -19.92
C HIS A 183 -7.75 -8.02 -18.73
N LEU A 184 -8.60 -8.88 -18.14
CA LEU A 184 -8.24 -9.73 -17.01
C LEU A 184 -7.82 -11.15 -17.44
N ALA A 185 -7.90 -11.49 -18.73
CA ALA A 185 -7.59 -12.84 -19.25
C ALA A 185 -6.19 -13.33 -18.85
N TRP A 186 -5.21 -12.42 -18.80
CA TRP A 186 -3.84 -12.75 -18.41
C TRP A 186 -3.76 -13.24 -16.96
N LEU A 187 -4.61 -12.72 -16.06
CA LEU A 187 -4.61 -13.06 -14.64
C LEU A 187 -5.08 -14.51 -14.45
N GLY A 188 -6.11 -14.94 -15.17
CA GLY A 188 -6.53 -16.34 -15.18
C GLY A 188 -5.41 -17.28 -15.62
N LYS A 189 -4.72 -16.94 -16.71
CA LYS A 189 -3.53 -17.69 -17.18
C LYS A 189 -2.40 -17.69 -16.14
N TRP A 190 -2.16 -16.55 -15.48
CA TRP A 190 -1.12 -16.39 -14.48
C TRP A 190 -1.40 -17.23 -13.22
N LEU A 191 -2.62 -17.18 -12.69
CA LEU A 191 -3.06 -17.95 -11.53
C LEU A 191 -2.94 -19.46 -11.78
N ARG A 192 -3.37 -19.94 -12.95
CA ARG A 192 -3.26 -21.35 -13.32
C ARG A 192 -1.83 -21.85 -13.46
N LYS A 193 -0.92 -21.01 -13.98
CA LYS A 193 0.48 -21.41 -14.25
C LYS A 193 1.37 -21.29 -13.02
N ARG A 194 1.10 -20.35 -12.12
CA ARG A 194 1.93 -20.08 -10.94
C ARG A 194 1.50 -20.97 -9.78
N ARG A 195 2.46 -21.61 -9.12
CA ARG A 195 2.25 -22.32 -7.85
C ARG A 195 2.20 -21.32 -6.69
N ILE A 196 1.21 -20.44 -6.72
CA ILE A 196 1.01 -19.41 -5.70
C ILE A 196 -0.28 -19.68 -4.93
N VAL A 197 -0.27 -19.47 -3.62
CA VAL A 197 -1.49 -19.59 -2.81
C VAL A 197 -2.32 -18.32 -3.02
N SER A 198 -3.42 -18.43 -3.79
CA SER A 198 -4.25 -17.29 -4.20
C SER A 198 -5.61 -17.18 -3.49
N GLY A 199 -6.07 -18.30 -2.89
CA GLY A 199 -7.43 -18.43 -2.35
C GLY A 199 -8.52 -18.62 -3.40
N ASN A 200 -8.19 -18.76 -4.70
CA ASN A 200 -9.12 -18.88 -5.83
C ASN A 200 -10.09 -17.69 -5.96
N PRO A 201 -9.59 -16.49 -6.34
CA PRO A 201 -10.45 -15.34 -6.57
C PRO A 201 -11.49 -15.64 -7.65
N ARG A 202 -12.70 -15.07 -7.49
CA ARG A 202 -13.86 -15.30 -8.35
C ARG A 202 -14.23 -14.06 -9.13
N CYS A 203 -14.76 -14.25 -10.32
CA CYS A 203 -15.34 -13.19 -11.14
C CYS A 203 -16.62 -12.67 -10.50
N GLN A 204 -16.83 -11.36 -10.53
CA GLN A 204 -18.09 -10.72 -10.15
C GLN A 204 -18.87 -10.22 -11.36
N LYS A 205 -18.16 -9.88 -12.43
CA LYS A 205 -18.68 -9.50 -13.74
C LYS A 205 -17.90 -10.25 -14.83
N PRO A 206 -18.47 -10.43 -16.03
CA PRO A 206 -19.89 -10.25 -16.38
C PRO A 206 -20.81 -11.25 -15.66
N PHE A 207 -22.13 -11.07 -15.76
CA PHE A 207 -23.11 -11.85 -14.98
C PHE A 207 -23.00 -13.37 -15.21
N PHE A 208 -22.67 -13.79 -16.43
CA PHE A 208 -22.54 -15.20 -16.80
C PHE A 208 -21.26 -15.86 -16.27
N LEU A 209 -20.27 -15.08 -15.82
CA LEU A 209 -19.06 -15.57 -15.15
C LEU A 209 -19.12 -15.39 -13.63
N LYS A 210 -20.19 -14.83 -13.08
CA LYS A 210 -20.28 -14.50 -11.66
C LYS A 210 -20.06 -15.75 -10.79
N GLU A 211 -19.26 -15.59 -9.73
CA GLU A 211 -18.80 -16.64 -8.81
C GLU A 211 -17.88 -17.71 -9.44
N ILE A 212 -17.56 -17.67 -10.74
CA ILE A 212 -16.61 -18.61 -11.33
C ILE A 212 -15.18 -18.21 -10.93
N PRO A 213 -14.33 -19.13 -10.45
CA PRO A 213 -12.92 -18.83 -10.18
C PRO A 213 -12.20 -18.35 -11.43
N ILE A 214 -11.43 -17.26 -11.33
CA ILE A 214 -10.79 -16.59 -12.48
C ILE A 214 -9.88 -17.56 -13.26
N GLN A 215 -9.23 -18.48 -12.57
CA GLN A 215 -8.32 -19.46 -13.19
C GLN A 215 -9.03 -20.56 -14.00
N ASP A 216 -10.33 -20.76 -13.75
CA ASP A 216 -11.15 -21.81 -14.37
C ASP A 216 -11.92 -21.30 -15.61
N VAL A 217 -12.01 -19.98 -15.79
CA VAL A 217 -12.62 -19.36 -16.97
C VAL A 217 -11.79 -19.66 -18.23
N ALA A 218 -12.45 -20.08 -19.31
CA ALA A 218 -11.77 -20.32 -20.58
C ALA A 218 -11.31 -19.00 -21.20
N THR A 219 -10.13 -18.98 -21.83
CA THR A 219 -9.53 -17.75 -22.39
C THR A 219 -10.47 -17.01 -23.35
N GLN A 220 -11.30 -17.76 -24.10
CA GLN A 220 -12.25 -17.22 -25.08
C GLN A 220 -13.45 -16.48 -24.45
N ASP A 221 -13.77 -16.77 -23.18
CA ASP A 221 -14.91 -16.15 -22.48
C ASP A 221 -14.54 -14.80 -21.85
N PHE A 222 -13.24 -14.47 -21.81
CA PHE A 222 -12.77 -13.14 -21.46
C PHE A 222 -12.92 -12.20 -22.67
N THR A 223 -14.09 -11.58 -22.82
CA THR A 223 -14.43 -10.70 -23.94
C THR A 223 -14.55 -9.24 -23.51
N CYS A 224 -14.40 -8.31 -24.45
CA CYS A 224 -14.63 -6.88 -24.26
C CYS A 224 -15.39 -6.34 -25.47
N ASP A 225 -16.34 -5.43 -25.22
CA ASP A 225 -16.89 -4.59 -26.28
C ASP A 225 -15.86 -3.49 -26.58
N GLY A 226 -15.66 -3.13 -27.86
CA GLY A 226 -14.57 -2.25 -28.32
C GLY A 226 -14.46 -0.84 -27.70
N ASN A 227 -15.37 -0.48 -26.78
CA ASN A 227 -15.40 0.77 -26.02
C ASN A 227 -14.89 0.65 -24.57
N THR A 228 -14.54 -0.52 -24.06
CA THR A 228 -14.05 -0.65 -22.67
C THR A 228 -12.57 -0.32 -22.59
N GLU A 229 -12.25 0.97 -22.41
CA GLU A 229 -10.90 1.41 -22.07
C GLU A 229 -10.42 0.76 -20.78
N ASN A 230 -9.13 0.42 -20.74
CA ASN A 230 -8.44 -0.07 -19.54
C ASN A 230 -8.40 1.03 -18.48
N SER A 231 -9.45 1.13 -17.67
CA SER A 231 -9.61 2.17 -16.63
C SER A 231 -8.65 2.02 -15.43
N CYS A 232 -7.61 1.18 -15.52
CA CYS A 232 -6.51 1.13 -14.57
C CYS A 232 -5.40 2.15 -14.90
N HIS A 233 -5.76 3.25 -15.57
CA HIS A 233 -4.93 4.44 -15.57
C HIS A 233 -5.21 5.19 -14.29
N PHE A 234 -4.16 5.42 -13.50
CA PHE A 234 -4.18 6.47 -12.51
C PHE A 234 -4.18 7.79 -13.26
N SER A 235 -5.30 8.14 -13.90
CA SER A 235 -5.55 9.52 -14.28
C SER A 235 -5.50 10.26 -12.96
N PRO A 236 -4.47 11.08 -12.76
CA PRO A 236 -4.31 11.72 -11.48
C PRO A 236 -5.56 12.57 -11.24
N ARG A 237 -6.20 12.36 -10.09
CA ARG A 237 -7.50 12.94 -9.78
C ARG A 237 -7.44 14.42 -10.11
N CYS A 238 -8.17 14.79 -11.15
CA CYS A 238 -8.22 16.18 -11.52
C CYS A 238 -8.77 16.95 -10.32
N PRO A 239 -8.11 18.01 -9.85
CA PRO A 239 -8.66 18.78 -8.76
C PRO A 239 -10.09 19.22 -9.09
N ASP A 240 -10.99 19.24 -8.10
CA ASP A 240 -12.45 19.47 -8.28
C ASP A 240 -12.83 20.80 -8.99
N GLN A 241 -11.83 21.65 -9.30
CA GLN A 241 -11.97 22.95 -9.95
C GLN A 241 -11.07 23.09 -11.20
N CYS A 242 -10.48 22.01 -11.69
CA CYS A 242 -9.62 22.00 -12.87
C CYS A 242 -10.18 21.04 -13.93
N THR A 243 -9.73 21.22 -15.17
CA THR A 243 -9.92 20.24 -16.25
C THR A 243 -8.59 19.58 -16.55
N CYS A 244 -8.59 18.25 -16.61
CA CYS A 244 -7.36 17.48 -16.81
C CYS A 244 -7.52 16.66 -18.08
N VAL A 245 -6.56 16.81 -18.99
CA VAL A 245 -6.45 16.05 -20.23
C VAL A 245 -5.02 15.56 -20.31
N ASP A 246 -4.82 14.25 -20.30
CA ASP A 246 -3.51 13.61 -20.21
C ASP A 246 -2.68 14.15 -19.02
N SER A 247 -1.52 14.76 -19.30
CA SER A 247 -0.63 15.40 -18.33
C SER A 247 -0.85 16.91 -18.16
N VAL A 248 -1.92 17.48 -18.73
CA VAL A 248 -2.20 18.91 -18.68
C VAL A 248 -3.34 19.18 -17.71
N VAL A 249 -3.13 20.09 -16.76
CA VAL A 249 -4.11 20.44 -15.72
C VAL A 249 -4.45 21.90 -15.82
N ARG A 250 -5.61 22.20 -16.40
CA ARG A 250 -6.09 23.58 -16.61
C ARG A 250 -6.97 24.01 -15.44
N CYS A 251 -6.45 24.90 -14.63
CA CYS A 251 -7.17 25.47 -13.47
C CYS A 251 -7.59 26.95 -13.66
N SER A 252 -7.39 27.51 -14.85
CA SER A 252 -7.57 28.94 -15.15
C SER A 252 -9.04 29.38 -15.14
N ASN A 253 -9.31 30.67 -14.88
CA ASN A 253 -10.65 31.31 -14.86
C ASN A 253 -11.66 30.73 -13.85
N LYS A 254 -11.19 30.07 -12.80
CA LYS A 254 -12.04 29.46 -11.74
C LYS A 254 -12.02 30.21 -10.40
N GLY A 255 -11.43 31.40 -10.35
CA GLY A 255 -11.42 32.24 -9.14
C GLY A 255 -10.56 31.69 -7.99
N LEU A 256 -9.62 30.80 -8.29
CA LEU A 256 -8.71 30.19 -7.32
C LEU A 256 -7.74 31.23 -6.75
N ARG A 257 -7.69 31.34 -5.42
CA ARG A 257 -6.71 32.19 -4.71
C ARG A 257 -5.39 31.48 -4.44
N PHE A 258 -5.38 30.15 -4.56
CA PHE A 258 -4.24 29.27 -4.30
C PHE A 258 -4.29 28.08 -5.27
N LEU A 259 -3.14 27.44 -5.52
CA LEU A 259 -3.08 26.22 -6.32
C LEU A 259 -3.94 25.12 -5.67
N PRO A 260 -4.85 24.45 -6.41
CA PRO A 260 -5.68 23.39 -5.84
C PRO A 260 -4.82 22.25 -5.29
N LYS A 261 -5.23 21.67 -4.16
CA LYS A 261 -4.57 20.47 -3.62
C LYS A 261 -4.92 19.28 -4.53
N GLY A 262 -3.93 18.43 -4.80
CA GLY A 262 -4.12 17.24 -5.64
C GLY A 262 -3.73 17.42 -7.10
N VAL A 263 -3.06 18.51 -7.48
CA VAL A 263 -2.42 18.59 -8.80
C VAL A 263 -1.43 17.42 -8.96
N PRO A 264 -1.56 16.61 -10.02
CA PRO A 264 -0.63 15.53 -10.34
C PRO A 264 0.83 15.99 -10.37
N LYS A 265 1.77 15.11 -10.01
CA LYS A 265 3.21 15.47 -10.07
C LYS A 265 3.81 15.34 -11.46
N ASP A 266 3.11 14.67 -12.35
CA ASP A 266 3.41 14.42 -13.76
C ASP A 266 2.79 15.48 -14.68
N VAL A 267 2.24 16.56 -14.11
CA VAL A 267 1.70 17.67 -14.90
C VAL A 267 2.82 18.37 -15.65
N THR A 268 2.70 18.41 -16.97
CA THR A 268 3.61 19.12 -17.86
C THR A 268 3.28 20.61 -17.97
N GLU A 269 2.02 20.98 -17.73
CA GLU A 269 1.52 22.36 -17.87
C GLU A 269 0.33 22.65 -16.93
N LEU A 270 0.40 23.79 -16.25
CA LEU A 270 -0.55 24.30 -15.23
C LEU A 270 -1.22 25.61 -15.66
#